data_AF-A0A358I1K7-F1
#
_entry.id   AF-A0A358I1K7-F1
#
_cell.length_a   1.000
_cell.length_b   1.000
_cell.length_c   1.000
_cell.angle_alpha   90.00
_cell.angle_beta   90.00
_cell.angle_gamma   90.00
#
_symmetry.space_group_name_H-M   'P 1'
#
loop_
_entity.id
_entity.type
_entity.pdbx_description
1 polymer ?
#
loop_
_entity_poly.entity_id
_entity_poly.type
_entity_poly.pdbx_seq_one_letter_code
_entity_poly.pdbx_strand_id
1 'polypeptide(L)'
;MRDFQRKRNIRKVLYSKGTLLLLLFLLVLVGKATWGLYAKEHESRKNLDRVEAELLNLNLREDRLRADIARLETPEGIETEIREQFQVARPGERMVVLVNNKKSEPEQNIKEQSLVSRFFNLFR
;
A
#
# COMPACT_ATOMS: atom_id res chain seq x y z
N MET A 1 -18.01 69.40 -2.74
CA MET A 1 -17.12 69.40 -1.55
C MET A 1 -17.36 68.23 -0.56
N ARG A 2 -18.43 67.42 -0.66
CA ARG A 2 -18.74 66.32 0.28
C ARG A 2 -17.90 65.04 0.04
N ASP A 3 -17.38 64.85 -1.17
CA ASP A 3 -16.63 63.63 -1.56
C ASP A 3 -15.24 63.54 -0.92
N PHE A 4 -14.61 64.68 -0.66
CA PHE A 4 -13.31 64.76 0.01
C PHE A 4 -13.40 64.37 1.50
N GLN A 5 -14.49 64.72 2.18
CA GLN A 5 -14.70 64.35 3.59
C GLN A 5 -15.01 62.86 3.74
N ARG A 6 -15.77 62.28 2.81
CA ARG A 6 -16.09 60.84 2.80
C ARG A 6 -14.84 59.98 2.64
N LYS A 7 -13.93 60.34 1.72
CA LYS A 7 -12.63 59.65 1.56
C LYS A 7 -11.78 59.69 2.83
N ARG A 8 -11.79 60.80 3.59
CA ARG A 8 -11.01 60.94 4.83
C ARG A 8 -11.55 60.06 5.96
N ASN A 9 -12.87 59.97 6.09
CA ASN A 9 -13.51 59.15 7.13
C ASN A 9 -13.38 57.65 6.84
N ILE A 10 -13.50 57.24 5.57
CA ILE A 10 -13.26 55.85 5.16
C ILE A 10 -11.82 55.44 5.46
N ARG A 11 -10.82 56.28 5.18
CA ARG A 11 -9.43 56.00 5.55
C ARG A 11 -9.25 55.89 7.07
N LYS A 12 -9.84 56.79 7.87
CA LYS A 12 -9.77 56.69 9.34
C LYS A 12 -10.37 55.41 9.89
N VAL A 13 -11.49 54.96 9.33
CA VAL A 13 -12.13 53.69 9.73
C VAL A 13 -11.29 52.50 9.28
N LEU A 14 -10.81 52.46 8.03
CA LEU A 14 -9.97 51.35 7.54
C LEU A 14 -8.65 51.20 8.31
N TYR A 15 -7.97 52.31 8.61
CA TYR A 15 -6.68 52.31 9.32
C TYR A 15 -6.83 52.34 10.86
N SER A 16 -8.04 52.13 11.39
CA SER A 16 -8.23 51.97 12.82
C SER A 16 -7.61 50.65 13.30
N LYS A 17 -7.01 50.65 14.49
CA LYS A 17 -6.40 49.43 15.06
C LYS A 17 -7.42 48.27 15.18
N GLY A 18 -8.69 48.58 15.43
CA GLY A 18 -9.76 47.59 15.57
C GLY A 18 -10.18 46.94 14.25
N THR A 19 -10.30 47.72 13.16
CA THR A 19 -10.60 47.17 11.83
C THR A 19 -9.44 46.36 11.29
N LEU A 20 -8.21 46.76 11.59
CA LEU A 20 -7.01 45.98 11.22
C LEU A 20 -6.98 44.63 11.93
N LEU A 21 -7.29 44.58 13.23
CA LEU A 21 -7.40 43.34 14.00
C LEU A 21 -8.52 42.44 13.48
N LEU A 22 -9.70 43.01 13.19
CA LEU A 22 -10.82 42.27 12.61
C LEU A 22 -10.46 41.70 11.23
N LEU A 23 -9.78 42.47 10.39
CA LEU A 23 -9.31 42.03 9.09
C LEU A 23 -8.27 40.91 9.22
N LEU A 24 -7.31 41.03 10.14
CA LEU A 24 -6.33 39.99 10.42
C LEU A 24 -7.01 38.69 10.90
N PHE A 25 -7.98 38.80 11.79
CA PHE A 25 -8.76 37.66 12.28
C PHE A 25 -9.52 36.97 11.15
N LEU A 26 -10.17 37.74 10.27
CA LEU A 26 -10.85 37.22 9.09
C LEU A 26 -9.86 36.49 8.17
N LEU A 27 -8.67 37.06 7.96
CA LEU A 27 -7.63 36.48 7.12
C LEU A 27 -7.14 35.12 7.66
N VAL A 28 -6.96 35.01 8.98
CA VAL A 28 -6.58 33.74 9.64
C VAL A 28 -7.69 32.69 9.52
N LEU A 29 -8.96 33.10 9.66
CA LEU A 29 -10.11 32.21 9.48
C LEU A 29 -10.18 31.64 8.06
N VAL A 30 -10.04 32.50 7.05
CA VAL A 30 -10.01 32.08 5.65
C VAL A 30 -8.81 31.17 5.37
N GLY A 31 -7.62 31.53 5.85
CA GLY A 31 -6.42 30.70 5.71
C GLY A 31 -6.59 29.30 6.31
N LYS A 32 -7.18 29.20 7.52
CA LYS A 32 -7.52 27.92 8.17
C LYS A 32 -8.54 27.11 7.35
N ALA A 33 -9.58 27.76 6.82
CA ALA A 33 -10.61 27.10 6.03
C ALA A 33 -10.07 26.56 4.69
N THR A 34 -9.26 27.35 3.98
CA THR A 34 -8.64 26.94 2.72
C THR A 34 -7.63 25.80 2.93
N TRP A 35 -6.88 25.81 4.03
CA TRP A 35 -5.95 24.72 4.35
C TRP A 35 -6.67 23.39 4.61
N GLY A 36 -7.80 23.43 5.33
CA GLY A 36 -8.63 22.26 5.55
C GLY A 36 -9.22 21.67 4.27
N LEU A 37 -9.61 22.54 3.33
CA LEU A 37 -10.14 22.11 2.03
C LEU A 37 -9.06 21.46 1.15
N TYR A 38 -7.85 22.05 1.12
CA TYR A 38 -6.73 21.51 0.35
C TYR A 38 -6.25 20.16 0.89
N ALA A 39 -6.18 20.01 2.22
CA ALA A 39 -5.85 18.73 2.85
C ALA A 39 -6.90 17.64 2.52
N LYS A 40 -8.18 18.02 2.52
CA LYS A 40 -9.29 17.09 2.26
C LYS A 40 -9.33 16.61 0.81
N GLU A 41 -9.02 17.48 -0.15
CA GLU A 41 -8.93 17.10 -1.57
C GLU A 41 -7.78 16.10 -1.80
N HIS A 42 -6.62 16.34 -1.19
CA HIS A 42 -5.46 15.49 -1.38
C HIS A 42 -5.61 14.11 -0.73
N GLU A 43 -6.35 14.03 0.38
CA GLU A 43 -6.69 12.78 1.06
C GLU A 43 -7.77 12.00 0.30
N SER A 44 -8.79 12.68 -0.24
CA SER A 44 -9.83 12.03 -1.06
C SER A 44 -9.26 11.38 -2.33
N ARG A 45 -8.30 12.02 -3.02
CA ARG A 45 -7.66 11.41 -4.21
C ARG A 45 -6.86 10.15 -3.86
N LYS A 46 -6.07 10.19 -2.77
CA LYS A 46 -5.31 9.00 -2.31
C LYS A 46 -6.22 7.86 -1.88
N ASN A 47 -7.35 8.18 -1.24
CA ASN A 47 -8.34 7.18 -0.85
C ASN A 47 -9.04 6.56 -2.06
N LEU A 48 -9.35 7.35 -3.09
CA LEU A 48 -9.89 6.82 -4.34
C LEU A 48 -8.94 5.83 -5.00
N ASP A 49 -7.67 6.21 -5.19
CA ASP A 49 -6.67 5.33 -5.82
C ASP A 49 -6.49 4.02 -5.03
N ARG A 50 -6.50 4.10 -3.70
CA ARG A 50 -6.38 2.91 -2.82
C ARG A 50 -7.60 2.00 -2.95
N VAL A 51 -8.81 2.57 -2.90
CA VAL A 51 -10.05 1.81 -3.00
C VAL A 51 -10.19 1.17 -4.37
N GLU A 52 -9.81 1.85 -5.45
CA GLU A 52 -9.84 1.31 -6.80
C GLU A 52 -8.85 0.16 -6.99
N ALA A 53 -7.63 0.29 -6.44
CA ALA A 53 -6.65 -0.80 -6.44
C ALA A 53 -7.12 -2.01 -5.62
N GLU A 54 -7.78 -1.78 -4.48
CA GLU A 54 -8.35 -2.85 -3.66
C GLU A 54 -9.51 -3.55 -4.38
N LEU A 55 -10.39 -2.80 -5.03
CA LEU A 55 -11.50 -3.33 -5.82
C LEU A 55 -10.98 -4.21 -6.98
N LEU A 56 -9.98 -3.75 -7.72
CA LEU A 56 -9.36 -4.54 -8.78
C LEU A 56 -8.75 -5.85 -8.26
N ASN A 57 -8.04 -5.81 -7.13
CA ASN A 57 -7.48 -7.02 -6.52
C ASN A 57 -8.56 -7.99 -6.04
N LEU A 58 -9.66 -7.47 -5.47
CA LEU A 58 -10.78 -8.30 -5.03
C LEU A 58 -11.48 -8.97 -6.22
N ASN A 59 -11.74 -8.24 -7.31
CA ASN A 59 -12.33 -8.80 -8.52
C ASN A 59 -11.45 -9.91 -9.12
N LEU A 60 -10.14 -9.66 -9.24
CA LEU A 60 -9.20 -10.69 -9.74
C LEU A 60 -9.19 -11.94 -8.84
N ARG A 61 -9.32 -11.76 -7.52
CA ARG A 61 -9.39 -12.87 -6.59
C ARG A 61 -10.72 -13.62 -6.70
N GLU A 62 -11.83 -12.90 -6.87
CA GLU A 62 -13.14 -13.49 -7.09
C GLU A 62 -13.17 -14.32 -8.38
N ASP A 63 -12.65 -13.80 -9.48
CA ASP A 63 -12.61 -14.51 -10.77
C ASP A 63 -11.77 -15.78 -10.69
N ARG A 64 -10.62 -15.73 -10.00
CA ARG A 64 -9.79 -16.92 -9.75
C ARG A 64 -10.53 -17.95 -8.91
N LEU A 65 -11.15 -17.53 -7.81
CA LEU A 65 -11.91 -18.43 -6.94
C LEU A 65 -13.09 -19.07 -7.68
N ARG A 66 -13.79 -18.30 -8.53
CA ARG A 66 -14.87 -18.84 -9.37
C ARG A 66 -14.35 -19.87 -10.37
N ALA A 67 -13.19 -19.62 -11.00
CA ALA A 67 -12.56 -20.57 -11.90
C ALA A 67 -12.12 -21.84 -11.17
N ASP A 68 -11.56 -21.70 -9.96
CA ASP A 68 -11.16 -22.83 -9.11
C ASP A 68 -12.39 -23.65 -8.70
N ILE A 69 -13.47 -23.01 -8.24
CA ILE A 69 -14.74 -23.70 -7.92
C ILE A 69 -15.26 -24.46 -9.14
N ALA A 70 -15.33 -23.81 -10.31
CA ALA A 70 -15.77 -24.46 -11.53
C ALA A 70 -14.89 -25.66 -11.91
N ARG A 71 -13.58 -25.58 -11.68
CA ARG A 71 -12.65 -26.71 -11.86
C ARG A 71 -12.97 -27.84 -10.88
N LEU A 72 -13.12 -27.52 -9.60
CA LEU A 72 -13.42 -28.50 -8.53
C LEU A 72 -14.83 -29.10 -8.62
N GLU A 73 -15.77 -28.51 -9.36
CA GLU A 73 -17.08 -29.12 -9.63
C GLU A 73 -17.01 -30.22 -10.70
N THR A 74 -15.95 -30.25 -11.51
CA THR A 74 -15.77 -31.28 -12.53
C THR A 74 -15.21 -32.58 -11.95
N PRO A 75 -15.61 -33.76 -12.46
CA PRO A 75 -15.07 -35.05 -12.01
C PRO A 75 -13.54 -35.13 -12.15
N GLU A 76 -13.00 -34.57 -13.23
CA GLU A 76 -11.56 -34.52 -13.50
C GLU A 76 -10.82 -33.61 -12.52
N GLY A 77 -11.42 -32.47 -12.16
CA GLY A 77 -10.85 -31.54 -11.19
C GLY A 77 -10.83 -32.10 -9.78
N ILE A 78 -11.88 -32.79 -9.36
CA ILE A 78 -11.92 -33.52 -8.07
C ILE A 78 -10.83 -34.59 -8.03
N GLU A 79 -10.73 -35.40 -9.09
CA GLU A 79 -9.72 -36.46 -9.16
C GLU A 79 -8.29 -35.88 -9.12
N THR A 80 -8.04 -34.80 -9.85
CA THR A 80 -6.73 -34.13 -9.87
C THR A 80 -6.36 -33.59 -8.50
N GLU A 81 -7.28 -32.89 -7.83
CA GLU A 81 -7.04 -32.31 -6.50
C GLU A 81 -6.79 -33.41 -5.45
N ILE A 82 -7.52 -34.52 -5.52
CA ILE A 82 -7.32 -35.68 -4.63
C ILE A 82 -5.95 -36.34 -4.88
N ARG A 83 -5.54 -36.48 -6.15
CA ARG A 83 -4.22 -37.03 -6.50
C ARG A 83 -3.09 -36.12 -6.00
N GLU A 84 -3.25 -34.80 -6.11
CA GLU A 84 -2.25 -33.83 -5.62
C GLU A 84 -2.16 -33.81 -4.09
N GLN A 85 -3.29 -33.72 -3.39
CA GLN A 85 -3.31 -33.64 -1.92
C GLN A 85 -2.91 -34.95 -1.24
N PHE A 86 -3.43 -36.07 -1.72
CA PHE A 86 -3.27 -37.35 -1.03
C PHE A 86 -2.22 -38.25 -1.67
N GLN A 87 -1.59 -37.82 -2.78
CA GLN A 87 -0.61 -38.62 -3.52
C GLN A 87 -1.15 -40.04 -3.78
N VAL A 88 -2.41 -40.13 -4.19
CA VAL A 88 -3.08 -41.39 -4.50
C VAL A 88 -3.05 -41.65 -6.00
N ALA A 89 -2.96 -42.93 -6.38
CA ALA A 89 -3.03 -43.39 -7.76
C ALA A 89 -4.22 -44.33 -7.95
N ARG A 90 -4.75 -44.47 -9.17
CA ARG A 90 -5.86 -45.40 -9.41
C ARG A 90 -5.43 -46.86 -9.18
N PRO A 91 -6.37 -47.77 -8.88
CA PRO A 91 -6.08 -49.20 -8.83
C PRO A 91 -5.46 -49.67 -10.15
N GLY A 92 -4.18 -50.06 -10.13
CA GLY A 92 -3.41 -50.48 -11.31
C GLY A 92 -2.34 -49.49 -11.81
N GLU A 93 -2.30 -48.26 -11.28
CA GLU A 93 -1.25 -47.27 -11.55
C GLU A 93 -0.11 -47.38 -10.52
N ARG A 94 1.16 -47.22 -10.94
CA ARG A 94 2.33 -47.23 -10.04
C ARG A 94 2.85 -45.80 -9.85
N MET A 95 2.88 -45.32 -8.61
CA MET A 95 3.49 -44.04 -8.26
C MET A 95 5.00 -44.23 -8.01
N VAL A 96 5.84 -43.44 -8.69
CA VAL A 96 7.30 -43.43 -8.49
C VAL A 96 7.69 -42.08 -7.90
N VAL A 97 8.12 -42.06 -6.63
CA VAL A 97 8.65 -40.86 -5.98
C VAL A 97 10.17 -40.85 -6.15
N LEU A 98 10.70 -39.96 -6.99
CA LEU A 98 12.14 -39.78 -7.15
C LEU A 98 12.68 -38.97 -5.97
N VAL A 99 13.21 -39.65 -4.95
CA VAL A 99 13.97 -39.01 -3.88
C VAL A 99 15.40 -38.84 -4.35
N ASN A 100 15.81 -37.61 -4.65
CA ASN A 100 17.20 -37.32 -4.97
C ASN A 100 18.04 -37.38 -3.69
N ASN A 101 18.57 -38.56 -3.37
CA ASN A 101 19.47 -38.76 -2.24
C ASN A 101 20.84 -38.20 -2.63
N LYS A 102 21.04 -36.88 -2.48
CA LYS A 102 22.39 -36.30 -2.42
C LYS A 102 23.07 -36.83 -1.15
N LYS A 103 23.62 -38.05 -1.22
CA LYS A 103 24.59 -38.55 -0.25
C LYS A 103 25.96 -38.57 -0.89
N SER A 104 26.80 -37.74 -0.27
CA SER A 104 28.24 -37.87 -0.06
C SER A 104 29.15 -37.86 -1.29
N GLU A 105 29.72 -36.68 -1.52
CA GLU A 105 31.18 -36.56 -1.65
C GLU A 105 31.75 -35.79 -0.44
N PRO A 106 33.00 -36.10 -0.04
CA PRO A 106 33.51 -35.83 1.29
C PRO A 106 34.08 -34.41 1.42
N GLU A 107 34.05 -33.93 2.67
CA GLU A 107 34.78 -32.81 3.26
C GLU A 107 35.77 -32.03 2.36
N GLN A 108 35.42 -30.77 2.11
CA GLN A 108 36.42 -29.72 1.95
C GLN A 108 36.08 -28.53 2.87
N ASN A 109 36.73 -28.55 4.04
CA ASN A 109 37.34 -27.39 4.70
C ASN A 109 36.51 -26.10 4.70
N ILE A 110 35.48 -26.05 5.56
CA ILE A 110 34.98 -24.75 6.03
C ILE A 110 36.01 -24.25 7.05
N LYS A 111 36.97 -23.44 6.59
CA LYS A 111 37.69 -22.51 7.47
C LYS A 111 36.62 -21.74 8.23
N GLU A 112 36.53 -21.95 9.54
CA GLU A 112 35.82 -21.04 10.40
C GLU A 112 36.47 -19.67 10.24
N GLN A 113 35.81 -18.79 9.49
CA GLN A 113 36.13 -17.38 9.50
C GLN A 113 35.77 -16.86 10.88
N SER A 114 36.75 -16.95 11.78
CA SER A 114 36.72 -16.39 13.12
C SER A 114 36.21 -14.96 13.04
N LEU A 115 35.25 -14.63 13.91
CA LEU A 115 34.44 -13.42 13.93
C LEU A 115 35.26 -12.11 13.81
N VAL A 116 36.53 -12.15 14.20
CA VAL A 116 37.52 -11.09 14.06
C VAL A 116 37.73 -10.69 12.58
N SER A 117 37.75 -11.68 11.66
CA SER A 117 37.94 -11.44 10.23
C SER A 117 36.77 -10.71 9.55
N ARG A 118 35.56 -10.82 10.10
CA ARG A 118 34.40 -10.05 9.63
C ARG A 118 34.43 -8.60 10.13
N PHE A 119 34.98 -8.37 11.32
CA PHE A 119 35.07 -7.04 11.91
C PHE A 119 36.05 -6.13 11.16
N PHE A 120 37.23 -6.64 10.78
CA PHE A 120 38.23 -5.84 10.06
C PHE A 120 37.85 -5.53 8.60
N ASN A 121 36.96 -6.33 7.97
CA ASN A 121 36.52 -6.08 6.59
C ASN A 121 35.49 -4.95 6.45
N LEU A 122 34.92 -4.43 7.55
CA LEU A 122 33.90 -3.39 7.51
C LEU A 122 34.47 -1.96 7.52
N PHE A 123 35.77 -1.81 7.79
CA PHE A 123 36.46 -0.52 7.88
C PHE A 123 37.43 -0.25 6.71
N ARG A 124 37.22 -0.93 5.58
CA ARG A 124 37.92 -0.66 4.32
C ARG A 124 36.96 -0.12 3.26
#